data_AF-A0A7X4C845-F1
#
_entry.id   AF-A0A7X4C845-F1
#
_cell.length_a   1.000
_cell.length_b   1.000
_cell.length_c   1.000
_cell.angle_alpha   90.00
_cell.angle_beta   90.00
_cell.angle_gamma   90.00
#
_symmetry.space_group_name_H-M   'P 1'
#
loop_
_entity.id
_entity.type
_entity.pdbx_description
1 polymer ?
#
loop_
_entity_poly.entity_id
_entity_poly.type
_entity_poly.pdbx_seq_one_letter_code
_entity_poly.pdbx_strand_id
1 'polypeptide(L)'
;MKASGLQASGPGDGVGVRPAEVLRPTRRAAPQTLGHCLQTVRQHWTRPMARLSRQWSRWAGATLAARCRPLSLHGRTLTVAVDQSHWLQAVQYSRHQLLGRLQAAGFAITELRLQQRSSQSPADLDQQQQQQSWDQHPSRGQMGKDVCPRCNTPTPQGELQRWGHCCFCQRSSLPPPRLQQGPG
;
A
#
# COMPACT_ATOMS: atom_id res chain seq x y z
N MET A 1 14.69 -82.58 -4.52
CA MET A 1 13.93 -82.87 -3.28
C MET A 1 13.09 -81.64 -2.94
N LYS A 2 11.85 -81.88 -2.48
CA LYS A 2 10.76 -80.95 -2.09
C LYS A 2 11.24 -79.77 -1.20
N ALA A 3 10.57 -78.61 -1.02
CA ALA A 3 9.16 -78.25 -0.91
C ALA A 3 9.02 -76.70 -1.16
N SER A 4 7.98 -76.19 -1.83
CA SER A 4 6.68 -75.72 -1.31
C SER A 4 6.68 -74.80 -0.07
N GLY A 5 6.00 -73.65 -0.22
CA GLY A 5 5.43 -72.83 0.87
C GLY A 5 5.88 -71.37 0.85
N LEU A 6 5.06 -70.35 1.08
CA LEU A 6 3.60 -70.18 1.19
C LEU A 6 3.37 -68.65 1.14
N GLN A 7 2.16 -68.23 0.78
CA GLN A 7 1.72 -66.85 0.62
C GLN A 7 1.66 -66.08 1.96
N ALA A 8 1.79 -64.75 1.91
CA ALA A 8 1.05 -63.84 2.80
C ALA A 8 0.91 -62.46 2.14
N SER A 9 -0.25 -62.21 1.53
CA SER A 9 -0.77 -60.87 1.29
C SER A 9 -1.29 -60.31 2.61
N GLY A 10 -0.96 -59.06 2.92
CA GLY A 10 -1.50 -58.28 4.02
C GLY A 10 -1.49 -56.78 3.66
N PRO A 11 -2.60 -56.04 3.85
CA PRO A 11 -2.88 -54.78 3.18
C PRO A 11 -2.56 -53.54 4.03
N GLY A 12 -2.65 -52.36 3.41
CA GLY A 12 -3.11 -51.16 4.11
C GLY A 12 -2.08 -50.05 4.31
N ASP A 13 -1.99 -49.20 3.28
CA ASP A 13 -1.94 -47.74 3.39
C ASP A 13 -0.87 -47.11 4.30
N GLY A 14 0.38 -47.30 3.91
CA GLY A 14 1.37 -46.24 4.07
C GLY A 14 1.14 -45.18 3.00
N VAL A 15 0.46 -44.07 3.34
CA VAL A 15 0.45 -42.85 2.51
C VAL A 15 1.91 -42.43 2.33
N GLY A 16 2.48 -42.80 1.18
CA GLY A 16 3.80 -42.37 0.75
C GLY A 16 3.74 -40.88 0.47
N VAL A 17 4.06 -40.06 1.47
CA VAL A 17 4.31 -38.63 1.27
C VAL A 17 5.53 -38.53 0.36
N ARG A 18 5.30 -38.21 -0.92
CA ARG A 18 6.38 -37.86 -1.85
C ARG A 18 7.10 -36.64 -1.27
N PRO A 19 8.43 -36.67 -1.11
CA PRO A 19 9.15 -35.49 -0.64
C PRO A 19 8.91 -34.34 -1.63
N ALA A 20 8.48 -33.19 -1.10
CA ALA A 20 8.29 -31.99 -1.89
C ALA A 20 9.62 -31.63 -2.55
N GLU A 21 9.63 -31.60 -3.88
CA GLU A 21 10.78 -31.16 -4.65
C GLU A 21 10.98 -29.68 -4.40
N VAL A 22 11.91 -29.37 -3.50
CA VAL A 22 12.27 -27.99 -3.16
C VAL A 22 12.93 -27.38 -4.39
N LEU A 23 12.16 -26.56 -5.12
CA LEU A 23 12.68 -25.67 -6.16
C LEU A 23 13.70 -24.74 -5.53
N ARG A 24 14.98 -25.15 -5.55
CA ARG A 24 16.07 -24.28 -5.12
C ARG A 24 16.25 -23.20 -6.20
N PRO A 25 16.17 -21.90 -5.84
CA PRO A 25 16.49 -20.86 -6.79
C PRO A 25 17.92 -21.04 -7.30
N THR A 26 18.09 -20.90 -8.61
CA THR A 26 19.39 -21.01 -9.28
C THR A 26 20.41 -20.09 -8.60
N ARG A 27 21.64 -20.58 -8.40
CA ARG A 27 22.70 -19.81 -7.73
C ARG A 27 22.83 -18.44 -8.39
N ARG A 28 22.68 -17.37 -7.59
CA ARG A 28 22.91 -16.00 -8.06
C ARG A 28 24.33 -15.90 -8.62
N ALA A 29 24.46 -15.28 -9.79
CA ALA A 29 25.75 -15.01 -10.41
C ALA A 29 26.65 -14.19 -9.46
N ALA A 30 27.96 -14.32 -9.64
CA ALA A 30 28.95 -13.61 -8.82
C ALA A 30 28.66 -12.10 -8.75
N PRO A 31 28.79 -11.48 -7.57
CA PRO A 31 28.48 -10.06 -7.39
C PRO A 31 29.40 -9.22 -8.28
N GLN A 32 28.81 -8.53 -9.25
CA GLN A 32 29.52 -7.53 -10.05
C GLN A 32 29.79 -6.30 -9.18
N THR A 33 30.81 -5.51 -9.52
CA THR A 33 31.04 -4.23 -8.84
C THR A 33 29.83 -3.32 -9.05
N LEU A 34 29.45 -2.56 -8.02
CA LEU A 34 28.34 -1.59 -8.09
C LEU A 34 28.51 -0.68 -9.32
N GLY A 35 29.74 -0.25 -9.61
CA GLY A 35 30.06 0.55 -10.79
C GLY A 35 29.73 -0.14 -12.12
N HIS A 36 30.07 -1.42 -12.29
CA HIS A 36 29.75 -2.17 -13.51
C HIS A 36 28.24 -2.37 -13.67
N CYS A 37 27.52 -2.64 -12.57
CA CYS A 37 26.07 -2.76 -12.59
C CYS A 37 25.40 -1.43 -12.97
N LEU A 38 25.80 -0.33 -12.33
CA LEU A 38 25.30 1.01 -12.64
C LEU A 38 25.62 1.43 -14.08
N GLN A 39 26.80 1.09 -14.59
CA GLN A 39 27.21 1.38 -15.97
C GLN A 39 26.38 0.57 -16.98
N THR A 40 26.18 -0.73 -16.73
CA THR A 40 25.37 -1.62 -17.59
C THR A 40 23.91 -1.17 -17.62
N VAL A 41 23.36 -0.84 -16.46
CA VAL A 41 22.02 -0.25 -16.30
C VAL A 41 21.96 1.08 -17.07
N ARG A 42 22.91 2.00 -16.86
CA ARG A 42 22.95 3.28 -17.56
C ARG A 42 23.06 3.16 -19.09
N GLN A 43 23.71 2.11 -19.60
CA GLN A 43 23.78 1.82 -21.04
C GLN A 43 22.49 1.20 -21.59
N HIS A 44 21.84 0.32 -20.82
CA HIS A 44 20.52 -0.23 -21.14
C HIS A 44 19.39 0.80 -21.00
N TRP A 45 19.60 1.86 -20.22
CA TRP A 45 18.63 2.93 -20.06
C TRP A 45 18.62 3.83 -21.30
N THR A 46 17.65 3.54 -22.15
CA THR A 46 17.19 4.23 -23.37
C THR A 46 17.86 5.58 -23.69
N ARG A 47 18.86 5.54 -24.59
CA ARG A 47 19.36 6.70 -25.36
C ARG A 47 18.26 7.66 -25.86
N PRO A 48 17.11 7.20 -26.41
CA PRO A 48 16.06 8.12 -26.85
C PRO A 48 15.43 8.92 -25.70
N MET A 49 15.23 8.29 -24.53
CA MET A 49 14.68 8.98 -23.36
C MET A 49 15.65 10.05 -22.83
N ALA A 50 16.95 9.73 -22.79
CA ALA A 50 17.97 10.67 -22.35
C ALA A 50 18.18 11.85 -23.32
N ARG A 51 17.94 11.65 -24.62
CA ARG A 51 17.90 12.75 -25.61
C ARG A 51 16.64 13.58 -25.44
N LEU A 52 15.51 12.92 -25.19
CA LEU A 52 14.22 13.58 -25.01
C LEU A 52 14.18 14.44 -23.77
N SER A 53 14.67 13.97 -22.63
CA SER A 53 14.70 14.77 -21.40
C SER A 53 15.60 16.01 -21.51
N ARG A 54 16.74 15.90 -22.21
CA ARG A 54 17.66 17.03 -22.44
C ARG A 54 17.11 18.10 -23.37
N GLN A 55 16.35 17.70 -24.39
CA GLN A 55 15.83 18.62 -25.41
C GLN A 55 14.33 18.92 -25.24
N TRP A 56 13.73 18.48 -24.13
CA TRP A 56 12.29 18.60 -23.87
C TRP A 56 11.78 20.04 -23.97
N SER A 57 12.53 21.00 -23.42
CA SER A 57 12.19 22.43 -23.47
C SER A 57 12.03 22.97 -24.90
N ARG A 58 12.82 22.46 -25.85
CA ARG A 58 12.77 22.86 -27.26
C ARG A 58 11.50 22.39 -27.97
N TRP A 59 10.95 21.23 -27.59
CA TRP A 59 9.78 20.65 -28.29
C TRP A 59 8.46 20.96 -27.59
N ALA A 60 8.43 20.88 -26.27
CA ALA A 60 7.25 21.21 -25.47
C ALA A 60 7.02 22.73 -25.37
N GLY A 61 8.07 23.54 -25.50
CA GLY A 61 8.01 24.98 -25.25
C GLY A 61 8.14 25.32 -23.77
N ALA A 62 8.54 26.57 -23.47
CA ALA A 62 8.94 26.99 -22.13
C ALA A 62 7.85 26.77 -21.06
N THR A 63 6.60 27.09 -21.40
CA THR A 63 5.46 27.00 -20.46
C THR A 63 5.11 25.57 -20.07
N LEU A 64 5.10 24.66 -21.04
CA LEU A 64 4.83 23.23 -20.78
C LEU A 64 6.03 22.54 -20.14
N ALA A 65 7.24 22.86 -20.56
CA ALA A 65 8.45 22.22 -20.04
C ALA A 65 8.72 22.50 -18.56
N ALA A 66 8.25 23.64 -18.04
CA ALA A 66 8.39 24.00 -16.64
C ALA A 66 7.57 23.09 -15.70
N ARG A 67 6.37 22.67 -16.14
CA ARG A 67 5.37 21.95 -15.30
C ARG A 67 5.05 20.53 -15.76
N CYS A 68 5.56 20.14 -16.92
CA CYS A 68 5.39 18.83 -17.51
C CYS A 68 6.76 18.24 -17.78
N ARG A 69 7.05 17.05 -17.23
CA ARG A 69 8.36 16.41 -17.35
C ARG A 69 8.20 15.00 -17.91
N PRO A 70 9.03 14.58 -18.89
CA PRO A 70 8.97 13.23 -19.41
C PRO A 70 9.41 12.23 -18.33
N LEU A 71 8.55 11.27 -18.00
CA LEU A 71 8.80 10.24 -16.99
C LEU A 71 9.41 8.98 -17.60
N SER A 72 8.77 8.45 -18.65
CA SER A 72 9.22 7.22 -19.30
C SER A 72 8.78 7.17 -20.76
N LEU A 73 9.57 6.45 -21.56
CA LEU A 73 9.25 6.14 -22.95
C LEU A 73 9.23 4.63 -23.10
N HIS A 74 8.04 4.06 -23.26
CA HIS A 74 7.82 2.63 -23.45
C HIS A 74 7.35 2.39 -24.88
N GLY A 75 8.23 1.90 -25.75
CA GLY A 75 7.93 1.70 -27.16
C GLY A 75 7.52 3.00 -27.86
N ARG A 76 6.23 3.14 -28.18
CA ARG A 76 5.64 4.33 -28.84
C ARG A 76 4.83 5.20 -27.89
N THR A 77 4.83 4.91 -26.60
CA THR A 77 4.04 5.65 -25.60
C THR A 77 4.98 6.47 -24.71
N LEU A 78 4.83 7.79 -24.78
CA LEU A 78 5.54 8.72 -23.90
C LEU A 78 4.66 9.07 -22.70
N THR A 79 5.16 8.78 -21.52
CA THR A 79 4.52 9.15 -20.26
C THR A 79 5.13 10.45 -19.74
N VAL A 80 4.29 11.45 -19.50
CA VAL A 80 4.68 12.78 -19.01
C VAL A 80 4.05 13.00 -17.63
N ALA A 81 4.88 13.30 -16.64
CA ALA A 81 4.44 13.80 -15.35
C ALA A 81 3.93 15.23 -15.49
N VAL A 82 2.80 15.53 -14.88
CA VAL A 82 2.27 16.89 -14.76
C VAL A 82 2.17 17.24 -13.27
N ASP A 83 2.69 18.40 -12.89
CA ASP A 83 2.77 18.81 -11.48
C ASP A 83 1.43 19.32 -10.90
N GLN A 84 0.49 19.79 -11.75
CA GLN A 84 -0.78 20.39 -11.31
C GLN A 84 -1.95 19.97 -12.19
N SER A 85 -3.13 19.77 -11.59
CA SER A 85 -4.32 19.21 -12.25
C SER A 85 -4.89 20.10 -13.37
N HIS A 86 -4.75 21.44 -13.29
CA HIS A 86 -5.20 22.33 -14.37
C HIS A 86 -4.30 22.28 -15.62
N TRP A 87 -3.01 21.94 -15.46
CA TRP A 87 -2.09 21.76 -16.58
C TRP A 87 -2.34 20.46 -17.34
N LEU A 88 -2.96 19.47 -16.70
CA LEU A 88 -3.35 18.21 -17.33
C LEU A 88 -4.32 18.46 -18.50
N GLN A 89 -5.29 19.37 -18.31
CA GLN A 89 -6.22 19.79 -19.36
C GLN A 89 -5.50 20.51 -20.50
N ALA A 90 -4.65 21.50 -20.18
CA ALA A 90 -3.90 22.25 -21.20
C ALA A 90 -2.98 21.36 -22.05
N VAL A 91 -2.31 20.37 -21.43
CA VAL A 91 -1.48 19.39 -22.14
C VAL A 91 -2.35 18.43 -22.95
N GLN A 92 -3.52 18.04 -22.45
CA GLN A 92 -4.45 17.18 -23.17
C GLN A 92 -4.94 17.84 -24.47
N TYR A 93 -5.31 19.13 -24.43
CA TYR A 93 -5.72 19.87 -25.64
C TYR A 93 -4.56 20.05 -26.64
N SER A 94 -3.34 20.30 -26.14
CA SER A 94 -2.14 20.46 -26.98
C SER A 94 -1.47 19.14 -27.37
N ARG A 95 -2.04 17.99 -26.96
CA ARG A 95 -1.47 16.65 -27.20
C ARG A 95 -1.12 16.40 -28.65
N HIS A 96 -2.00 16.73 -29.58
CA HIS A 96 -1.77 16.51 -31.01
C HIS A 96 -0.61 17.35 -31.53
N GLN A 97 -0.54 18.62 -31.12
CA GLN A 97 0.56 19.51 -31.52
C GLN A 97 1.90 19.04 -30.96
N LEU A 98 1.91 18.58 -29.70
CA LEU A 98 3.11 18.05 -29.05
C LEU A 98 3.57 16.74 -29.70
N LEU A 99 2.65 15.83 -30.01
CA LEU A 99 2.96 14.59 -30.75
C LEU A 99 3.53 14.89 -32.13
N GLY A 100 2.95 15.82 -32.89
CA GLY A 100 3.46 16.21 -34.20
C GLY A 100 4.89 16.76 -34.13
N ARG A 101 5.19 17.61 -33.14
CA ARG A 101 6.56 18.14 -32.93
C ARG A 101 7.55 17.05 -32.51
N LEU A 102 7.13 16.10 -31.68
CA LEU A 102 7.97 14.97 -31.26
C LEU A 102 8.25 14.02 -32.43
N GLN A 103 7.24 13.74 -33.26
CA GLN A 103 7.39 12.92 -34.47
C GLN A 103 8.32 13.58 -35.49
N ALA A 104 8.16 14.89 -35.73
CA ALA A 104 9.06 15.67 -36.58
C ALA A 104 10.51 15.70 -36.08
N ALA A 105 10.72 15.58 -34.77
CA ALA A 105 12.06 15.48 -34.16
C ALA A 105 12.69 14.07 -34.29
N GLY A 106 12.00 13.12 -34.93
CA GLY A 106 12.47 11.76 -35.21
C GLY A 106 12.10 10.73 -34.14
N PHE A 107 11.16 11.04 -33.24
CA PHE A 107 10.67 10.07 -32.25
C PHE A 107 9.45 9.32 -32.78
N ALA A 108 9.49 7.99 -32.74
CA ALA A 108 8.39 7.12 -33.14
C ALA A 108 7.25 7.05 -32.10
N ILE A 109 6.86 8.17 -31.49
CA ILE A 109 5.84 8.25 -30.43
C ILE A 109 4.45 8.39 -31.05
N THR A 110 3.54 7.50 -30.70
CA THR A 110 2.14 7.48 -31.17
C THR A 110 1.16 7.88 -30.06
N GLU A 111 1.52 7.61 -28.81
CA GLU A 111 0.64 7.84 -27.66
C GLU A 111 1.34 8.73 -26.63
N LEU A 112 0.58 9.68 -26.07
CA LEU A 112 1.02 10.52 -24.96
C LEU A 112 0.14 10.18 -23.74
N ARG A 113 0.77 9.67 -22.69
CA ARG A 113 0.12 9.40 -21.40
C ARG A 113 0.48 10.50 -20.42
N LEU A 114 -0.53 11.08 -19.79
CA LEU A 114 -0.36 12.09 -18.76
C LEU A 114 -0.54 11.42 -17.40
N GLN A 115 0.46 11.53 -16.54
CA GLN A 115 0.37 11.10 -15.15
C GLN A 115 0.45 12.34 -14.28
N GLN A 116 -0.55 12.56 -13.43
CA GLN A 116 -0.41 13.54 -12.37
C GLN A 116 0.66 13.04 -11.41
N ARG A 117 1.64 13.88 -11.07
CA ARG A 117 2.53 13.61 -9.95
C ARG A 117 1.75 13.89 -8.66
N SER A 118 1.05 12.89 -8.14
CA SER A 118 0.60 12.92 -6.75
C SER A 118 1.82 12.82 -5.86
N SER A 119 2.01 13.80 -4.98
CA SER A 119 3.06 13.82 -3.96
C SER A 119 2.81 12.83 -2.83
N GLN A 120 1.61 12.26 -2.74
CA GLN A 120 1.22 11.29 -1.72
C GLN A 120 1.34 9.87 -2.27
N SER A 121 2.09 9.02 -1.57
CA SER A 121 2.14 7.60 -1.92
C SER A 121 0.79 6.95 -1.56
N PRO A 122 0.35 5.90 -2.29
CA PRO A 122 -0.86 5.16 -1.94
C PRO A 122 -0.86 4.64 -0.50
N ALA A 123 0.31 4.26 0.03
CA ALA A 123 0.47 3.83 1.42
C ALA A 123 0.23 4.96 2.43
N ASP A 124 0.64 6.20 2.11
CA ASP A 124 0.41 7.35 2.98
C ASP A 124 -1.09 7.70 3.04
N LEU A 125 -1.79 7.59 1.90
CA LEU A 125 -3.23 7.79 1.82
C LEU A 125 -4.00 6.76 2.65
N ASP A 126 -3.61 5.49 2.54
CA ASP A 126 -4.20 4.40 3.32
C ASP A 126 -3.96 4.62 4.83
N GLN A 127 -2.74 4.97 5.22
CA GLN A 127 -2.42 5.25 6.63
C GLN A 127 -3.16 6.47 7.18
N GLN A 128 -3.33 7.53 6.39
CA GLN A 128 -4.16 8.68 6.78
C GLN A 128 -5.65 8.30 6.91
N GLN A 129 -6.17 7.46 6.02
CA GLN A 129 -7.56 7.01 6.07
C GLN A 129 -7.80 6.07 7.27
N GLN A 130 -6.87 5.17 7.55
CA GLN A 130 -6.89 4.36 8.77
C GLN A 130 -6.86 5.25 10.01
N GLN A 131 -5.96 6.25 10.08
CA GLN A 131 -5.88 7.17 11.20
C GLN A 131 -7.20 7.93 11.43
N GLN A 132 -7.81 8.44 10.35
CA GLN A 132 -9.11 9.10 10.42
C GLN A 132 -10.23 8.17 10.88
N SER A 133 -10.26 6.93 10.38
CA SER A 133 -11.19 5.89 10.83
C SER A 133 -11.00 5.57 12.32
N TRP A 134 -9.75 5.46 12.78
CA TRP A 134 -9.40 5.23 14.17
C TRP A 134 -9.79 6.41 15.09
N ASP A 135 -9.65 7.65 14.62
CA ASP A 135 -10.01 8.85 15.37
C ASP A 135 -11.53 9.07 15.43
N GLN A 136 -12.26 8.67 14.39
CA GLN A 136 -13.73 8.80 14.28
C GLN A 136 -14.49 7.57 14.81
N HIS A 137 -13.78 6.53 15.28
CA HIS A 137 -14.41 5.31 15.78
C HIS A 137 -15.32 5.61 16.99
N PRO A 138 -16.59 5.14 17.01
CA PRO A 138 -17.57 5.50 18.03
C PRO A 138 -17.18 5.11 19.47
N SER A 139 -16.37 4.05 19.63
CA SER A 139 -15.82 3.68 20.94
C SER A 139 -14.70 4.61 21.45
N ARG A 140 -14.19 5.52 20.62
CA ARG A 140 -13.21 6.57 20.96
C ARG A 140 -13.74 7.99 20.86
N GLY A 141 -14.91 8.18 20.24
CA GLY A 141 -15.64 9.45 20.28
C GLY A 141 -15.69 9.96 21.71
N GLN A 142 -15.36 11.24 21.91
CA GLN A 142 -15.19 11.89 23.21
C GLN A 142 -16.43 11.72 24.09
N MET A 143 -16.53 10.60 24.81
CA MET A 143 -17.42 10.47 25.94
C MET A 143 -16.89 11.48 26.96
N GLY A 144 -17.65 12.55 27.21
CA GLY A 144 -17.25 13.65 28.08
C GLY A 144 -16.61 13.11 29.36
N LYS A 145 -15.36 13.51 29.63
CA LYS A 145 -14.62 13.15 30.85
C LYS A 145 -15.07 14.06 31.98
N ASP A 146 -16.38 14.06 32.24
CA ASP A 146 -16.91 14.73 33.41
C ASP A 146 -16.37 14.04 34.66
N VAL A 147 -16.24 14.79 35.76
CA VAL A 147 -15.54 14.29 36.94
C VAL A 147 -16.57 13.79 37.96
N CYS A 148 -16.32 12.61 38.55
CA CYS A 148 -17.19 12.08 39.61
C CYS A 148 -17.17 13.01 40.82
N PRO A 149 -18.33 13.47 41.35
CA PRO A 149 -18.36 14.35 42.50
C PRO A 149 -17.88 13.71 43.81
N ARG A 150 -17.78 12.38 43.87
CA ARG A 150 -17.44 11.63 45.10
C ARG A 150 -15.97 11.26 45.23
N CYS A 151 -15.30 10.95 44.11
CA CYS A 151 -13.91 10.50 44.10
C CYS A 151 -13.03 11.24 43.09
N ASN A 152 -13.59 12.21 42.38
CA ASN A 152 -12.90 13.07 41.42
C ASN A 152 -12.24 12.33 40.24
N THR A 153 -12.73 11.14 39.89
CA THR A 153 -12.24 10.36 38.74
C THR A 153 -12.94 10.74 37.43
N PRO A 154 -12.27 10.69 36.27
CA PRO A 154 -12.91 10.90 34.98
C PRO A 154 -13.97 9.82 34.76
N THR A 155 -15.21 10.25 34.64
CA THR A 155 -16.40 9.40 34.62
C THR A 155 -17.18 9.72 33.36
N PRO A 156 -17.50 8.72 32.53
CA PRO A 156 -18.24 8.98 31.32
C PRO A 156 -19.62 9.56 31.67
N GLN A 157 -20.08 10.52 30.88
CA GLN A 157 -21.37 11.19 31.07
C GLN A 157 -22.56 10.22 31.29
N GLY A 158 -22.54 9.05 30.63
CA GLY A 158 -23.57 8.03 30.79
C GLY A 158 -23.67 7.45 32.22
N GLU A 159 -22.55 7.31 32.93
CA GLU A 159 -22.55 6.86 34.33
C GLU A 159 -23.07 7.96 35.27
N LEU A 160 -22.70 9.22 35.03
CA LEU A 160 -23.22 10.36 35.79
C LEU A 160 -24.73 10.54 35.59
N GLN A 161 -25.23 10.40 34.36
CA GLN A 161 -26.68 10.44 34.10
C GLN A 161 -27.42 9.30 34.78
N ARG A 162 -26.81 8.11 34.86
CA ARG A 162 -27.47 6.92 35.40
C ARG A 162 -27.45 6.84 36.92
N TRP A 163 -26.35 7.23 37.57
CA TRP A 163 -26.13 7.04 39.00
C TRP A 163 -25.71 8.30 39.75
N GLY A 164 -25.39 9.39 39.07
CA GLY A 164 -24.86 10.63 39.67
C GLY A 164 -23.37 10.56 40.03
N HIS A 165 -22.73 9.39 39.95
CA HIS A 165 -21.32 9.14 40.28
C HIS A 165 -20.78 7.94 39.49
N CYS A 166 -19.48 7.70 39.56
CA CYS A 166 -18.82 6.61 38.83
C CYS A 166 -19.26 5.21 39.26
N CYS A 167 -19.05 4.22 38.37
CA CYS A 167 -19.36 2.81 38.62
C CYS A 167 -18.71 2.24 39.90
N PHE A 168 -17.50 2.70 40.26
CA PHE A 168 -16.82 2.27 41.48
C PHE A 168 -17.52 2.77 42.75
N CYS A 169 -17.89 4.05 42.79
CA CYS A 169 -18.68 4.61 43.89
C CYS A 169 -20.04 3.93 44.02
N GLN A 170 -20.66 3.57 42.89
CA GLN A 170 -21.89 2.81 42.88
C GLN A 170 -21.68 1.41 43.49
N ARG A 171 -20.64 0.68 43.07
CA ARG A 171 -20.30 -0.65 43.62
C ARG A 171 -20.12 -0.60 45.13
N SER A 172 -19.43 0.42 45.66
CA SER A 172 -19.21 0.59 47.09
C SER A 172 -20.48 0.94 47.88
N SER A 173 -21.52 1.49 47.23
CA SER A 173 -22.80 1.82 47.88
C SER A 173 -23.79 0.66 47.92
N LEU A 174 -23.54 -0.43 47.19
CA LEU A 174 -24.46 -1.57 47.15
C LEU A 174 -24.25 -2.46 48.38
N PRO A 175 -25.34 -2.94 49.03
CA PRO A 175 -25.23 -3.89 50.13
C PRO A 175 -24.62 -5.22 49.62
N PRO A 176 -23.94 -5.99 50.50
CA PRO A 176 -23.42 -7.30 50.11
C PRO A 176 -24.56 -8.21 49.64
N PRO A 177 -24.31 -9.10 48.66
CA PRO A 177 -25.32 -10.04 48.21
C PRO A 177 -25.76 -10.90 49.41
N ARG A 178 -27.07 -10.96 49.67
CA ARG A 178 -27.61 -11.85 50.71
C ARG A 178 -27.30 -13.27 50.28
N LEU A 179 -26.37 -13.91 50.96
CA LEU A 179 -26.17 -15.36 50.88
C LEU A 179 -27.48 -15.98 51.37
N GLN A 180 -28.26 -16.54 50.46
CA GLN A 180 -29.46 -17.28 50.80
C GLN A 180 -29.00 -18.48 51.64
N GLN A 181 -29.31 -18.48 52.93
CA GLN A 181 -29.15 -19.66 53.76
C GLN A 181 -30.21 -20.67 53.31
N GLY A 182 -29.75 -21.80 52.78
CA GLY A 182 -30.64 -22.90 52.38
C GLY A 182 -31.33 -23.51 53.60
N PRO A 183 -32.55 -24.05 53.45
CA PRO A 183 -33.28 -24.68 54.54
C PRO A 183 -32.54 -25.94 55.01
N GLY A 184 -32.36 -26.04 56.33
CA GLY A 184 -31.83 -27.22 57.02
C GLY A 184 -32.88 -28.29 57.28
#